data_AF-A0A5C4YCT1-F1
#
_entry.id   AF-A0A5C4YCT1-F1
#
_cell.length_a   1.000
_cell.length_b   1.000
_cell.length_c   1.000
_cell.angle_alpha   90.00
_cell.angle_beta   90.00
_cell.angle_gamma   90.00
#
_symmetry.space_group_name_H-M   'P 1'
#
loop_
_entity.id
_entity.type
_entity.pdbx_description
1 polymer ?
#
loop_
_entity_poly.entity_id
_entity_poly.type
_entity_poly.pdbx_seq_one_letter_code
_entity_poly.pdbx_strand_id
1 'polypeptide(L)'
;VSILKADPYINVDPGTMSPFEHGEVFVTDDGAETDLDLGHYERFLDESLSQDNNFTTGRVYQSVIEKERRGEYLGKTIQVIPHIVGEIKDRIKKAGEGKDILIVEIGGTVGDIEGLPFLEAIRALRLEVGKNNAMNIHLTLVPFIKAAGELKTKPT
;
A
#
# COMPACT_ATOMS: atom_id res chain seq x y z
N VAL A 1 -3.19 3.57 17.31
CA VAL A 1 -2.68 3.86 15.94
C VAL A 1 -2.44 2.54 15.22
N SER A 2 -2.52 2.49 13.89
CA SER A 2 -2.17 1.31 13.08
C SER A 2 -1.42 1.76 11.82
N ILE A 3 -0.62 0.87 11.24
CA ILE A 3 0.11 1.12 9.99
C ILE A 3 -0.27 0.05 8.97
N LEU A 4 -0.43 0.47 7.71
CA LEU A 4 -0.72 -0.39 6.58
C LEU A 4 0.31 -0.13 5.47
N LYS A 5 0.96 -1.19 4.99
CA LYS A 5 1.81 -1.16 3.79
C LYS A 5 1.01 -1.63 2.57
N ALA A 6 1.01 -0.81 1.53
CA ALA A 6 0.42 -1.10 0.24
C ALA A 6 1.54 -1.23 -0.82
N ASP A 7 1.81 -2.46 -1.24
CA ASP A 7 2.93 -2.77 -2.12
C ASP A 7 2.51 -2.84 -3.59
N PRO A 8 3.16 -2.08 -4.49
CA PRO A 8 2.73 -2.01 -5.88
C PRO A 8 3.18 -3.23 -6.72
N TYR A 9 4.03 -4.12 -6.20
CA TYR A 9 4.50 -5.29 -6.92
C TYR A 9 3.39 -6.34 -7.17
N ILE A 10 3.57 -7.14 -8.22
CA ILE A 10 2.53 -8.04 -8.75
C ILE A 10 2.46 -9.38 -7.99
N ASN A 11 3.51 -9.78 -7.28
CA ASN A 11 3.49 -10.97 -6.44
C ASN A 11 2.33 -10.89 -5.42
N VAL A 12 1.61 -11.99 -5.23
CA VAL A 12 0.49 -12.07 -4.27
C VAL A 12 1.03 -11.94 -2.84
N ASP A 13 2.14 -12.59 -2.57
CA ASP A 13 2.86 -12.54 -1.31
C ASP A 13 4.38 -12.52 -1.59
N PRO A 14 5.19 -12.09 -0.63
CA PRO A 14 6.65 -12.09 -0.76
C PRO A 14 7.26 -13.49 -0.61
N GLY A 15 6.48 -14.53 -0.27
CA GLY A 15 6.98 -15.91 -0.08
C GLY A 15 7.62 -16.53 -1.33
N THR A 16 7.31 -15.98 -2.51
CA THR A 16 7.93 -16.37 -3.79
C THR A 16 9.17 -15.56 -4.17
N MET A 17 9.53 -14.54 -3.38
CA MET A 17 10.65 -13.63 -3.68
C MET A 17 11.94 -14.13 -3.03
N SER A 18 13.07 -13.90 -3.70
CA SER A 18 14.38 -14.27 -3.15
C SER A 18 14.74 -13.35 -1.98
N PRO A 19 14.97 -13.88 -0.77
CA PRO A 19 15.28 -13.04 0.39
C PRO A 19 16.65 -12.36 0.27
N PHE A 20 17.54 -12.89 -0.55
CA PHE A 20 18.86 -12.31 -0.80
C PHE A 20 18.82 -11.07 -1.71
N GLU A 21 17.78 -10.96 -2.53
CA GLU A 21 17.64 -9.86 -3.51
C GLU A 21 16.63 -8.81 -3.06
N HIS A 22 15.60 -9.22 -2.32
CA HIS A 22 14.47 -8.37 -1.96
C HIS A 22 14.31 -8.12 -0.46
N GLY A 23 15.22 -8.65 0.36
CA GLY A 23 15.15 -8.55 1.82
C GLY A 23 14.41 -9.73 2.45
N GLU A 24 14.45 -9.78 3.78
CA GLU A 24 13.79 -10.85 4.52
C GLU A 24 12.27 -10.80 4.39
N VAL A 25 11.62 -11.96 4.53
CA VAL A 25 10.17 -12.04 4.72
C VAL A 25 9.88 -11.87 6.20
N PHE A 26 8.98 -10.97 6.55
CA PHE A 26 8.48 -10.83 7.92
C PHE A 26 7.28 -11.75 8.14
N VAL A 27 7.18 -12.38 9.31
CA VAL A 27 6.06 -13.27 9.65
C VAL A 27 5.33 -12.69 10.86
N THR A 28 4.05 -12.34 10.67
CA THR A 28 3.18 -11.81 11.73
C THR A 28 2.70 -12.91 12.68
N ASP A 29 2.19 -12.53 13.85
CA ASP A 29 1.65 -13.47 14.85
C ASP A 29 0.48 -14.32 14.31
N ASP A 30 -0.28 -13.81 13.33
CA ASP A 30 -1.35 -14.56 12.64
C ASP A 30 -0.84 -15.46 11.49
N GLY A 31 0.49 -15.55 11.32
CA GLY A 31 1.15 -16.47 10.41
C GLY A 31 1.21 -16.01 8.96
N ALA A 32 1.02 -14.71 8.69
CA ALA A 32 1.14 -14.18 7.35
C ALA A 32 2.57 -13.81 7.01
N GLU A 33 3.00 -14.20 5.81
CA GLU A 33 4.25 -13.77 5.20
C GLU A 33 4.06 -12.40 4.55
N THR A 34 4.82 -11.40 5.02
CA THR A 34 4.67 -10.00 4.62
C THR A 34 6.01 -9.35 4.30
N ASP A 35 5.95 -8.15 3.73
CA ASP A 35 7.13 -7.32 3.50
C ASP A 35 7.87 -7.02 4.83
N LEU A 36 9.19 -6.87 4.76
CA LEU A 36 10.06 -6.59 5.91
C LEU A 36 9.67 -5.33 6.69
N ASP A 37 9.02 -4.37 6.02
CA ASP A 37 8.65 -3.10 6.62
C ASP A 37 7.64 -3.26 7.77
N LEU A 38 6.83 -4.33 7.78
CA LEU A 38 5.93 -4.59 8.90
C LEU A 38 6.70 -4.81 10.21
N GLY A 39 7.87 -5.45 10.14
CA GLY A 39 8.73 -5.59 11.29
C GLY A 39 9.23 -4.24 11.82
N HIS A 40 9.49 -3.27 10.95
CA HIS A 40 9.80 -1.90 11.39
C HIS A 40 8.62 -1.31 12.16
N TYR A 41 7.41 -1.39 11.61
CA TYR A 41 6.23 -0.81 12.23
C TYR A 41 5.94 -1.42 13.61
N GLU A 42 5.97 -2.74 13.74
CA GLU A 42 5.78 -3.41 15.04
C GLU A 42 6.80 -2.94 16.07
N ARG A 43 8.08 -2.86 15.69
CA ARG A 43 9.16 -2.38 16.59
C ARG A 43 8.98 -0.92 17.03
N PHE A 44 8.44 -0.07 16.16
CA PHE A 44 8.20 1.34 16.48
C PHE A 44 6.90 1.57 17.25
N LEU A 45 5.87 0.76 17.02
CA LEU A 45 4.56 0.88 17.66
C LEU A 45 4.44 0.10 18.96
N ASP A 46 5.27 -0.93 19.17
CA ASP A 46 5.13 -1.92 20.25
C ASP A 46 3.76 -2.62 20.22
N GLU A 47 3.30 -2.98 19.02
CA GLU A 47 1.99 -3.58 18.74
C GLU A 47 2.10 -4.64 17.65
N SER A 48 1.41 -5.77 17.81
CA SER A 48 1.33 -6.81 16.78
C SER A 48 0.44 -6.36 15.61
N LEU A 49 0.95 -6.48 14.39
CA LEU A 49 0.22 -6.29 13.15
C LEU A 49 -0.25 -7.66 12.61
N SER A 50 -1.14 -7.63 11.63
CA SER A 50 -1.73 -8.84 11.02
C SER A 50 -1.62 -8.82 9.49
N GLN A 51 -2.10 -9.88 8.86
CA GLN A 51 -2.20 -9.98 7.40
C GLN A 51 -3.01 -8.85 6.72
N ASP A 52 -3.83 -8.12 7.48
CA ASP A 52 -4.61 -6.97 7.00
C ASP A 52 -3.77 -5.68 6.94
N ASN A 53 -2.57 -5.67 7.54
CA ASN A 53 -1.63 -4.55 7.55
C ASN A 53 -0.65 -4.56 6.37
N ASN A 54 -0.74 -5.55 5.48
CA ASN A 54 -0.01 -5.59 4.21
C ASN A 54 -0.94 -6.05 3.09
N PHE A 55 -0.88 -5.42 1.92
CA PHE A 55 -1.38 -6.03 0.69
C PHE A 55 -0.64 -5.54 -0.54
N THR A 56 -0.70 -6.36 -1.58
CA THR A 56 0.03 -6.15 -2.83
C THR A 56 -0.92 -5.91 -4.00
N THR A 57 -0.40 -5.40 -5.13
CA THR A 57 -1.14 -5.38 -6.40
C THR A 57 -1.63 -6.78 -6.76
N GLY A 58 -0.80 -7.82 -6.55
CA GLY A 58 -1.16 -9.22 -6.78
C GLY A 58 -2.45 -9.63 -6.06
N ARG A 59 -2.53 -9.39 -4.74
CA ARG A 59 -3.72 -9.71 -3.93
C ARG A 59 -4.96 -8.94 -4.37
N VAL A 60 -4.81 -7.67 -4.71
CA VAL A 60 -5.92 -6.83 -5.18
C VAL A 60 -6.49 -7.37 -6.49
N TYR A 61 -5.62 -7.59 -7.48
CA TYR A 61 -6.05 -8.08 -8.79
C TYR A 61 -6.63 -9.49 -8.70
N GLN A 62 -5.99 -10.38 -7.94
CA GLN A 62 -6.52 -11.73 -7.70
C GLN A 62 -7.93 -11.66 -7.12
N SER A 63 -8.15 -10.86 -6.06
CA SER A 63 -9.47 -10.75 -5.42
C SER A 63 -10.55 -10.27 -6.39
N VAL A 64 -10.25 -9.23 -7.17
CA VAL A 64 -11.21 -8.69 -8.15
C VAL A 64 -11.51 -9.71 -9.26
N ILE A 65 -10.50 -10.39 -9.78
CA ILE A 65 -10.69 -11.44 -10.81
C ILE A 65 -11.53 -12.59 -10.26
N GLU A 66 -11.28 -13.03 -9.03
CA GLU A 66 -12.04 -14.11 -8.41
C GLU A 66 -13.51 -13.72 -8.16
N LYS A 67 -13.78 -12.50 -7.67
CA LYS A 67 -15.14 -11.95 -7.51
C LYS A 67 -15.89 -11.91 -8.85
N GLU A 68 -15.18 -11.53 -9.91
CA GLU A 68 -15.72 -11.52 -11.27
C GLU A 68 -16.08 -12.93 -11.75
N ARG A 69 -15.20 -13.91 -11.57
CA ARG A 69 -15.47 -15.31 -11.94
C ARG A 69 -16.61 -15.95 -11.13
N ARG A 70 -16.86 -15.48 -9.90
CA ARG A 70 -18.03 -15.87 -9.09
C ARG A 70 -19.33 -15.17 -9.47
N GLY A 71 -19.28 -14.20 -10.40
CA GLY A 71 -20.46 -13.47 -10.87
C GLY A 71 -20.90 -12.32 -9.95
N GLU A 72 -20.06 -11.89 -9.00
CA GLU A 72 -20.42 -10.85 -8.02
C GLU A 72 -20.66 -9.48 -8.68
N TYR A 73 -20.09 -9.24 -9.86
CA TYR A 73 -20.28 -8.00 -10.63
C TYR A 73 -21.45 -8.07 -11.64
N LEU A 74 -22.31 -9.10 -11.55
CA LEU A 74 -23.55 -9.22 -12.34
C LEU A 74 -23.33 -9.14 -13.87
N GLY A 75 -22.22 -9.69 -14.36
CA GLY A 75 -21.86 -9.71 -15.78
C GLY A 75 -21.43 -8.36 -16.37
N LYS A 76 -21.18 -7.35 -15.54
CA LYS A 76 -20.67 -6.04 -15.98
C LYS A 76 -19.17 -6.11 -16.27
N THR A 77 -18.70 -5.22 -17.14
CA THR A 77 -17.27 -5.08 -17.47
C THR A 77 -16.47 -4.62 -16.25
N ILE A 78 -15.38 -5.34 -15.96
CA ILE A 78 -14.42 -4.96 -14.92
C ILE A 78 -13.38 -3.99 -15.48
N GLN A 79 -13.04 -3.00 -14.67
CA GLN A 79 -12.19 -1.86 -15.00
C GLN A 79 -11.35 -1.48 -13.78
N VAL A 80 -10.21 -0.85 -14.00
CA VAL A 80 -9.35 -0.33 -12.91
C VAL A 80 -10.14 0.60 -11.99
N ILE A 81 -10.87 1.55 -12.57
CA ILE A 81 -11.85 2.38 -11.87
C ILE A 81 -13.24 1.93 -12.32
N PRO A 82 -14.16 1.55 -11.42
CA PRO A 82 -14.06 1.64 -9.96
C PRO A 82 -13.55 0.37 -9.27
N HIS A 83 -13.31 -0.75 -9.97
CA HIS A 83 -13.22 -2.07 -9.31
C HIS A 83 -11.90 -2.31 -8.57
N ILE A 84 -10.76 -2.08 -9.22
CA ILE A 84 -9.43 -2.21 -8.59
C ILE A 84 -9.24 -1.12 -7.53
N VAL A 85 -9.57 0.13 -7.87
CA VAL A 85 -9.52 1.27 -6.94
C VAL A 85 -10.44 1.07 -5.74
N GLY A 86 -11.62 0.47 -5.96
CA GLY A 86 -12.57 0.12 -4.90
C GLY A 86 -11.99 -0.91 -3.95
N GLU A 87 -11.43 -2.00 -4.48
CA GLU A 87 -10.78 -3.04 -3.67
C GLU A 87 -9.62 -2.48 -2.82
N ILE A 88 -8.78 -1.60 -3.37
CA ILE A 88 -7.71 -0.92 -2.63
C ILE A 88 -8.30 -0.09 -1.48
N LYS A 89 -9.35 0.70 -1.76
CA LYS A 89 -10.02 1.52 -0.74
C LYS A 89 -10.62 0.67 0.37
N ASP A 90 -11.25 -0.45 0.04
CA ASP A 90 -11.90 -1.34 1.01
C ASP A 90 -10.86 -1.97 1.94
N ARG A 91 -9.69 -2.35 1.42
CA ARG A 91 -8.56 -2.82 2.23
C ARG A 91 -8.01 -1.74 3.16
N ILE A 92 -7.84 -0.51 2.66
CA ILE A 92 -7.42 0.62 3.49
C ILE A 92 -8.41 0.87 4.64
N LYS A 93 -9.73 0.87 4.34
CA LYS A 93 -10.76 1.05 5.37
C LYS A 93 -10.72 -0.05 6.41
N LYS A 94 -10.63 -1.32 5.97
CA LYS A 94 -10.57 -2.49 6.85
C LYS A 94 -9.41 -2.39 7.84
N ALA A 95 -8.21 -2.03 7.37
CA ALA A 95 -7.03 -1.87 8.23
C ALA A 95 -7.16 -0.74 9.29
N GLY A 96 -8.10 0.20 9.07
CA GLY A 96 -8.39 1.31 9.98
C GLY A 96 -9.55 1.05 10.93
N GLU A 97 -10.25 -0.07 10.84
CA GLU A 97 -11.41 -0.36 11.69
C GLU A 97 -11.01 -0.40 13.18
N GLY A 98 -11.72 0.35 14.01
CA GLY A 98 -11.46 0.43 15.45
C GLY A 98 -10.15 1.16 15.82
N LYS A 99 -9.50 1.87 14.89
CA LYS A 99 -8.28 2.64 15.15
C LYS A 99 -8.56 4.13 15.06
N ASP A 100 -7.96 4.93 15.96
CA ASP A 100 -8.10 6.39 15.91
C ASP A 100 -7.38 7.01 14.70
N ILE A 101 -6.23 6.43 14.34
CA ILE A 101 -5.37 6.87 13.23
C ILE A 101 -4.82 5.64 12.52
N LEU A 102 -4.97 5.62 11.20
CA LEU A 102 -4.29 4.69 10.28
C LEU A 102 -3.27 5.47 9.46
N ILE A 103 -2.02 5.02 9.48
CA ILE A 103 -0.98 5.48 8.55
C ILE A 103 -0.94 4.48 7.40
N VAL A 104 -1.06 4.97 6.16
CA VAL A 104 -0.97 4.15 4.96
C VAL A 104 0.31 4.52 4.23
N GLU A 105 1.24 3.58 4.18
CA GLU A 105 2.41 3.68 3.34
C GLU A 105 2.13 3.07 1.98
N ILE A 106 2.34 3.85 0.92
CA ILE A 106 2.24 3.38 -0.46
C ILE A 106 3.66 3.18 -0.97
N GLY A 107 4.01 1.94 -1.29
CA GLY A 107 5.29 1.61 -1.90
C GLY A 107 5.42 2.16 -3.33
N GLY A 108 6.64 2.08 -3.86
CA GLY A 108 6.99 2.61 -5.19
C GLY A 108 7.21 4.12 -5.20
N THR A 109 7.43 4.67 -6.39
CA THR A 109 7.69 6.11 -6.58
C THR A 109 6.52 6.77 -7.31
N VAL A 110 6.13 7.98 -6.86
CA VAL A 110 5.11 8.77 -7.57
C VAL A 110 5.58 9.08 -8.99
N GLY A 111 4.76 8.69 -9.97
CA GLY A 111 5.08 8.80 -11.40
C GLY A 111 5.23 7.45 -12.08
N ASP A 112 5.53 6.39 -11.32
CA ASP A 112 5.59 5.03 -11.85
C ASP A 112 4.20 4.46 -12.10
N ILE A 113 4.09 3.64 -13.16
CA ILE A 113 2.82 3.08 -13.63
C ILE A 113 2.16 2.20 -12.56
N GLU A 114 2.97 1.45 -11.80
CA GLU A 114 2.51 0.51 -10.78
C GLU A 114 1.75 1.19 -9.63
N GLY A 115 2.09 2.44 -9.30
CA GLY A 115 1.47 3.20 -8.21
C GLY A 115 0.17 3.89 -8.59
N LEU A 116 -0.18 3.98 -9.89
CA LEU A 116 -1.32 4.77 -10.36
C LEU A 116 -2.66 4.37 -9.71
N PRO A 117 -3.01 3.07 -9.58
CA PRO A 117 -4.26 2.67 -8.91
C PRO A 117 -4.30 3.07 -7.43
N PHE A 118 -3.16 2.99 -6.71
CA PHE A 118 -3.08 3.36 -5.30
C PHE A 118 -3.23 4.87 -5.11
N LEU A 119 -2.58 5.68 -5.94
CA LEU A 119 -2.71 7.14 -5.91
C LEU A 119 -4.15 7.58 -6.19
N GLU A 120 -4.83 6.92 -7.13
CA GLU A 120 -6.24 7.18 -7.39
C GLU A 120 -7.14 6.75 -6.21
N ALA A 121 -6.82 5.61 -5.57
CA ALA A 121 -7.54 5.14 -4.39
C ALA A 121 -7.45 6.11 -3.20
N ILE A 122 -6.25 6.61 -2.86
CA ILE A 122 -6.13 7.60 -1.78
C ILE A 122 -6.77 8.94 -2.14
N ARG A 123 -6.72 9.35 -3.40
CA ARG A 123 -7.39 10.57 -3.89
C ARG A 123 -8.91 10.45 -3.71
N ALA A 124 -9.48 9.33 -4.14
CA ALA A 124 -10.90 9.04 -4.00
C ALA A 124 -11.32 8.87 -2.53
N LEU A 125 -10.52 8.17 -1.72
CA LEU A 125 -10.79 7.97 -0.30
C LEU A 125 -10.77 9.30 0.47
N ARG A 126 -9.81 10.18 0.20
CA ARG A 126 -9.74 11.52 0.80
C ARG A 126 -10.98 12.38 0.50
N LEU A 127 -11.58 12.22 -0.69
CA LEU A 127 -12.85 12.88 -1.00
C LEU A 127 -14.01 12.30 -0.19
N GLU A 128 -14.02 10.98 0.01
CA GLU A 128 -15.07 10.27 0.73
C GLU A 128 -15.06 10.57 2.24
N VAL A 129 -13.90 10.51 2.89
CA VAL A 129 -13.76 10.74 4.34
C VAL A 129 -13.71 12.23 4.70
N GLY A 130 -13.46 13.09 3.71
CA GLY A 130 -13.36 14.54 3.86
C GLY A 130 -11.95 15.01 4.27
N LYS A 131 -11.63 16.26 3.90
CA LYS A 131 -10.29 16.86 4.06
C LYS A 131 -9.80 16.94 5.50
N ASN A 132 -10.70 16.92 6.48
CA ASN A 132 -10.35 17.01 7.91
C ASN A 132 -9.98 15.64 8.51
N ASN A 133 -10.31 14.54 7.81
CA ASN A 133 -10.05 13.17 8.28
C ASN A 133 -8.98 12.46 7.44
N ALA A 134 -8.29 13.18 6.55
CA ALA A 134 -7.25 12.62 5.69
C ALA A 134 -6.14 13.62 5.39
N MET A 135 -4.90 13.20 5.64
CA MET A 135 -3.67 13.95 5.39
C MET A 135 -2.77 13.16 4.44
N ASN A 136 -2.19 13.84 3.46
CA ASN A 136 -1.19 13.25 2.55
C ASN A 136 0.19 13.76 2.95
N ILE A 137 1.14 12.84 3.12
CA ILE A 137 2.55 13.13 3.39
C ILE A 137 3.34 12.63 2.19
N HIS A 138 4.16 13.49 1.59
CA HIS A 138 4.97 13.13 0.42
C HIS A 138 6.46 13.19 0.79
N LEU A 139 7.15 12.06 0.67
CA LEU A 139 8.58 11.96 0.90
C LEU A 139 9.34 12.32 -0.38
N THR A 140 10.35 13.18 -0.25
CA THR A 140 11.17 13.66 -1.36
C THR A 140 12.65 13.59 -1.00
N LEU A 141 13.52 13.44 -2.00
CA LEU A 141 14.96 13.44 -1.84
C LEU A 141 15.54 14.82 -2.19
N VAL A 142 16.33 15.38 -1.27
CA VAL A 142 17.13 16.59 -1.51
C VAL A 142 18.59 16.17 -1.69
N PRO A 143 19.06 15.92 -2.93
CA PRO A 143 20.41 15.43 -3.15
C PRO A 143 21.47 16.51 -2.92
N PHE A 144 22.62 16.09 -2.39
CA PHE A 144 23.83 16.90 -2.30
C PHE A 144 24.73 16.66 -3.53
N ILE A 145 25.02 17.71 -4.29
CA ILE A 145 25.86 17.62 -5.49
C ILE A 145 27.29 18.01 -5.12
N LYS A 146 28.13 17.02 -4.84
CA LYS A 146 29.52 17.21 -4.38
C LYS A 146 30.34 18.13 -5.30
N ALA A 147 30.14 18.06 -6.61
CA ALA A 147 30.86 18.90 -7.58
C ALA A 147 30.51 20.40 -7.48
N ALA A 148 29.29 20.73 -7.04
CA ALA A 148 28.81 22.10 -6.85
C ALA A 148 28.86 22.55 -5.38
N GLY A 149 29.04 21.62 -4.43
CA GLY A 149 29.10 21.90 -3.00
C GLY A 149 27.76 22.32 -2.38
N GLU A 150 26.63 21.98 -3.01
CA GLU A 150 25.30 22.45 -2.60
C GLU A 150 24.22 21.38 -2.64
N LEU A 151 23.16 21.60 -1.84
CA LEU A 151 21.92 20.85 -1.88
C LEU A 151 21.02 21.34 -3.02
N LYS A 152 20.32 20.42 -3.69
CA LYS A 152 19.40 20.74 -4.79
C LYS A 152 17.97 20.40 -4.42
N THR A 153 17.11 21.41 -4.43
CA THR A 153 15.67 21.28 -4.11
C THR A 153 14.80 21.01 -5.34
N LYS A 154 15.35 21.08 -6.56
CA LYS A 154 14.59 20.91 -7.80
C LYS A 154 13.87 19.56 -7.96
N PRO A 155 14.37 18.43 -7.42
CA PRO A 155 13.64 17.15 -7.46
C PRO A 155 12.36 17.10 -6.61
N THR A 156 12.20 18.02 -5.66
CA THR A 156 10.99 18.18 -4.85
C THR A 156 9.92 18.95 -5.59
#